data_AF-A0A915C3E2-F1
#
_entry.id   AF-A0A915C3E2-F1
#
_cell.length_a   1.000
_cell.length_b   1.000
_cell.length_c   1.000
_cell.angle_alpha   90.00
_cell.angle_beta   90.00
_cell.angle_gamma   90.00
#
_symmetry.space_group_name_H-M   'P 1'
#
loop_
_entity.id
_entity.type
_entity.pdbx_description
1 polymer ?
#
loop_
_entity_poly.entity_id
_entity_poly.type
_entity_poly.pdbx_seq_one_letter_code
_entity_poly.pdbx_strand_id
1 'polypeptide(L)'
;MFPLMLYQTTAKFRDEMNPRFGLLRSREFLMNDLYSFDISEEDALKTYHIVSQAYNHILQDSLQFEIRVVRADNGQIGGAVSHEYHLPSTSGEDSIIYCEKCSKGVTFIC
;
A
#
# COMPACT_ATOMS: atom_id res chain seq x y z
N MET A 1 -9.59 22.04 -12.03
CA MET A 1 -10.68 21.06 -11.80
C MET A 1 -10.08 19.98 -10.92
N PHE A 2 -10.67 19.72 -9.75
CA PHE A 2 -10.24 18.69 -8.81
C PHE A 2 -11.39 17.67 -8.66
N PRO A 3 -11.11 16.38 -8.36
CA PRO A 3 -9.81 15.81 -8.01
C PRO A 3 -8.85 15.74 -9.21
N LEU A 4 -7.56 15.97 -8.95
CA LEU A 4 -6.48 15.71 -9.91
C LEU A 4 -5.67 14.52 -9.40
N MET A 5 -5.56 13.47 -10.21
CA MET A 5 -4.79 12.27 -9.88
C MET A 5 -3.70 12.08 -10.91
N LEU A 6 -2.45 12.08 -10.47
CA LEU A 6 -1.27 11.86 -11.31
C LEU A 6 -0.60 10.59 -10.84
N TYR A 7 -0.35 9.66 -11.75
CA TYR A 7 0.37 8.44 -11.46
C TYR A 7 1.45 8.18 -12.50
N GLN A 8 2.48 7.45 -12.10
CA GLN A 8 3.55 7.02 -12.98
C GLN A 8 4.01 5.62 -12.60
N THR A 9 4.43 4.86 -13.60
CA THR A 9 5.15 3.59 -13.40
C THR A 9 6.58 3.81 -13.82
N THR A 10 7.49 3.85 -12.85
CA THR A 10 8.90 4.22 -13.09
C THR A 10 9.84 3.40 -12.23
N ALA A 11 11.08 3.25 -12.68
CA ALA A 11 12.14 2.67 -11.86
C ALA A 11 12.49 3.63 -10.71
N LYS A 12 12.60 3.09 -9.51
CA LYS A 12 13.02 3.78 -8.30
C LYS A 12 14.29 3.13 -7.77
N PHE A 13 15.15 3.93 -7.16
CA PHE A 13 16.35 3.46 -6.49
C PHE A 13 16.25 3.71 -4.99
N ARG A 14 16.56 2.70 -4.18
CA ARG A 14 16.77 2.79 -2.74
C ARG A 14 18.10 2.16 -2.39
N ASP A 15 18.94 2.87 -1.65
CA ASP A 15 20.22 2.33 -1.18
C ASP A 15 20.00 1.36 -0.01
N GLU A 16 19.41 0.20 -0.31
CA GLU A 16 19.14 -0.85 0.65
C GLU A 16 20.48 -1.46 1.11
N MET A 17 20.69 -1.43 2.43
CA MET A 17 21.92 -1.88 3.07
C MET A 17 22.11 -3.39 2.91
N ASN A 18 21.03 -4.17 2.96
CA ASN A 18 21.07 -5.62 2.81
C ASN A 18 20.03 -6.13 1.78
N PRO A 19 20.31 -5.99 0.47
CA PRO A 19 19.43 -6.48 -0.59
C PRO A 19 19.33 -8.01 -0.56
N ARG A 20 18.11 -8.54 -0.59
CA ARG A 20 17.81 -9.97 -0.44
C ARG A 20 16.52 -10.35 -1.15
N PHE A 21 16.28 -11.65 -1.30
CA PHE A 21 15.05 -12.19 -1.90
C PHE A 21 14.77 -11.71 -3.34
N GLY A 22 15.81 -11.38 -4.10
CA GLY A 22 15.71 -10.97 -5.49
C GLY A 22 14.87 -9.71 -5.66
N LEU A 23 13.73 -9.82 -6.34
CA LEU A 23 12.85 -8.69 -6.64
C LEU A 23 12.17 -8.10 -5.40
N LEU A 24 12.00 -8.88 -4.33
CA LEU A 24 11.24 -8.46 -3.15
C LEU A 24 11.97 -7.39 -2.33
N ARG A 25 13.31 -7.43 -2.27
CA ARG A 25 14.12 -6.44 -1.54
C ARG A 25 15.42 -6.12 -2.30
N SER A 26 15.27 -5.42 -3.42
CA SER A 26 16.36 -4.97 -4.28
C SER A 26 16.65 -3.47 -4.13
N ARG A 27 17.73 -2.98 -4.75
CA ARG A 27 18.06 -1.54 -4.78
C ARG A 27 17.35 -0.78 -5.89
N GLU A 28 17.01 -1.44 -6.99
CA GLU A 28 16.29 -0.84 -8.11
C GLU A 28 15.05 -1.68 -8.40
N PHE A 29 13.88 -1.06 -8.40
CA PHE A 29 12.60 -1.72 -8.60
C PHE A 29 11.61 -0.80 -9.32
N LEU A 30 10.64 -1.40 -10.01
CA LEU A 30 9.53 -0.65 -10.59
C LEU A 30 8.51 -0.35 -9.51
N MET A 31 8.05 0.90 -9.48
CA MET A 31 7.00 1.36 -8.58
C MET A 31 5.95 2.11 -9.36
N ASN A 32 4.69 1.82 -9.04
CA ASN A 32 3.57 2.67 -9.40
C ASN A 32 3.30 3.59 -8.21
N ASP A 33 3.54 4.88 -8.39
CA ASP A 33 3.26 5.92 -7.40
C ASP A 33 2.19 6.88 -7.94
N LEU A 34 1.14 7.08 -7.13
CA LEU A 34 0.00 7.95 -7.43
C LEU A 34 -0.09 9.07 -6.39
N TYR A 35 -0.30 10.29 -6.85
CA TYR A 35 -0.52 11.48 -6.04
C TYR A 35 -1.86 12.11 -6.42
N SER A 36 -2.74 12.28 -5.44
CA SER A 36 -4.01 12.98 -5.61
C SER A 36 -3.99 14.37 -4.99
N PHE A 37 -4.72 15.28 -5.61
CA PHE A 37 -4.92 16.63 -5.14
C PHE A 37 -6.42 16.90 -5.08
N ASP A 38 -6.89 17.29 -3.91
CA ASP A 38 -8.29 17.51 -3.57
C ASP A 38 -8.44 18.86 -2.87
N ILE A 39 -9.65 19.46 -2.94
CA ILE A 39 -9.91 20.79 -2.37
C ILE A 39 -10.12 20.73 -0.86
N SER A 40 -10.67 19.62 -0.37
CA SER A 40 -11.01 19.41 1.04
C SER A 40 -10.55 18.05 1.52
N GLU A 41 -10.41 17.89 2.84
CA GLU A 41 -10.08 16.59 3.46
C GLU A 41 -11.18 15.55 3.19
N GLU A 42 -12.45 15.94 3.16
CA GLU A 42 -13.56 15.04 2.84
C GLU A 42 -13.44 14.50 1.40
N ASP A 43 -13.05 15.35 0.45
CA ASP A 43 -12.84 14.93 -0.93
C ASP A 43 -11.58 14.08 -1.07
N ALA A 44 -10.51 14.39 -0.32
CA ALA A 44 -9.32 13.55 -0.24
C ALA A 44 -9.64 12.15 0.30
N LEU A 45 -10.53 12.02 1.29
CA LEU A 45 -11.00 10.74 1.79
C LEU A 45 -11.82 9.97 0.73
N LYS A 46 -12.66 10.66 -0.05
CA LYS A 46 -13.37 10.03 -1.19
C LYS A 46 -12.38 9.51 -2.23
N THR A 47 -11.40 10.31 -2.61
CA THR A 47 -10.35 9.93 -3.56
C THR A 47 -9.51 8.76 -3.02
N TYR A 48 -9.19 8.76 -1.72
CA TYR A 48 -8.54 7.64 -1.04
C TYR A 48 -9.33 6.34 -1.17
N HIS A 49 -10.64 6.38 -0.94
CA HIS A 49 -11.50 5.21 -1.09
C HIS A 49 -11.57 4.70 -2.54
N ILE A 50 -11.58 5.61 -3.53
CA ILE A 50 -11.53 5.24 -4.96
C ILE A 50 -10.23 4.50 -5.27
N VAL A 51 -9.08 5.01 -4.82
CA VAL A 51 -7.77 4.36 -5.03
C VAL A 51 -7.72 3.01 -4.31
N SER A 52 -8.21 2.93 -3.07
CA SER A 52 -8.25 1.68 -2.32
C SER A 52 -9.09 0.60 -3.02
N GLN A 53 -10.24 0.98 -3.60
CA GLN A 53 -11.07 0.08 -4.41
C GLN A 53 -10.36 -0.37 -5.68
N ALA A 54 -9.63 0.52 -6.36
CA ALA A 54 -8.84 0.16 -7.54
C ALA A 54 -7.75 -0.88 -7.20
N TYR A 55 -7.06 -0.73 -6.07
CA TYR A 55 -6.09 -1.72 -5.58
C TYR A 55 -6.76 -3.06 -5.27
N ASN A 56 -7.92 -3.07 -4.61
CA ASN A 56 -8.67 -4.32 -4.37
C ASN A 56 -9.01 -5.02 -5.69
N HIS A 57 -9.52 -4.27 -6.68
CA HIS A 57 -9.87 -4.84 -7.98
C HIS A 57 -8.67 -5.42 -8.73
N ILE A 58 -7.53 -4.71 -8.70
CA ILE A 58 -6.30 -5.19 -9.35
C ILE A 58 -5.78 -6.45 -8.64
N LEU A 59 -5.64 -6.41 -7.33
CA LEU A 59 -4.95 -7.47 -6.59
C LEU A 59 -5.84 -8.70 -6.33
N GLN A 60 -7.12 -8.51 -6.02
CA GLN A 60 -8.03 -9.59 -5.65
C GLN A 60 -8.85 -10.09 -6.83
N ASP A 61 -9.45 -9.20 -7.63
CA ASP A 61 -10.33 -9.64 -8.72
C ASP A 61 -9.54 -10.04 -9.97
N SER A 62 -8.55 -9.23 -10.35
CA SER A 62 -7.78 -9.42 -11.59
C SER A 62 -6.64 -10.42 -11.42
N LEU A 63 -5.86 -10.27 -10.34
CA LEU A 63 -4.71 -11.16 -10.04
C LEU A 63 -5.06 -12.35 -9.16
N GLN A 64 -6.25 -12.38 -8.55
CA GLN A 64 -6.74 -13.50 -7.73
C GLN A 64 -5.86 -13.80 -6.52
N PHE A 65 -5.26 -12.77 -5.92
CA PHE A 65 -4.47 -12.90 -4.70
C PHE A 65 -5.33 -12.77 -3.43
N GLU A 66 -5.05 -13.62 -2.45
CA GLU A 66 -5.63 -13.52 -1.11
C GLU A 66 -4.95 -12.42 -0.29
N ILE A 67 -5.32 -11.15 -0.55
CA ILE A 67 -4.71 -10.00 0.11
C ILE A 67 -5.39 -9.68 1.44
N ARG A 68 -4.59 -9.40 2.47
CA ARG A 68 -5.03 -8.83 3.75
C ARG A 68 -4.74 -7.33 3.76
N VAL A 69 -5.78 -6.52 3.86
CA VAL A 69 -5.67 -5.06 3.99
C VAL A 69 -5.67 -4.72 5.47
N VAL A 70 -4.61 -4.07 5.93
CA VAL A 70 -4.40 -3.74 7.35
C VAL A 70 -4.07 -2.26 7.50
N ARG A 71 -4.41 -1.68 8.66
CA ARG A 71 -3.99 -0.31 8.98
C ARG A 71 -2.50 -0.30 9.27
N ALA A 72 -1.81 0.69 8.71
CA ALA A 72 -0.39 0.87 8.89
C ALA A 72 -0.09 2.21 9.55
N ASP A 73 1.14 2.36 10.04
CA ASP A 73 1.63 3.66 10.50
C ASP A 73 1.74 4.61 9.31
N ASN A 74 1.47 5.90 9.54
CA ASN A 74 1.61 6.94 8.53
C ASN A 74 3.10 7.31 8.32
N GLY A 75 3.97 6.89 9.24
CA GLY A 75 5.42 7.03 9.14
C GLY A 75 5.86 8.47 8.89
N GLN A 76 6.92 8.65 8.10
CA GLN A 76 7.45 9.97 7.76
C GLN A 76 6.68 10.68 6.64
N ILE A 77 5.81 9.97 5.91
CA ILE A 77 4.96 10.54 4.86
C ILE A 77 3.87 11.42 5.49
N GLY A 78 3.48 11.10 6.73
CA GLY A 78 2.47 11.83 7.48
C GLY A 78 1.04 11.54 6.99
N GLY A 79 0.07 12.23 7.58
CA GLY A 79 -1.35 12.02 7.30
C GLY A 79 -2.09 11.31 8.44
N ALA A 80 -3.38 11.05 8.23
CA ALA A 80 -4.26 10.45 9.22
C ALA A 80 -4.64 9.00 8.92
N VAL A 81 -4.60 8.59 7.64
CA VAL A 81 -5.07 7.28 7.19
C VAL A 81 -4.03 6.62 6.29
N SER A 82 -3.58 5.42 6.69
CA SER A 82 -2.68 4.57 5.92
C SER A 82 -3.14 3.11 6.00
N HIS A 83 -3.11 2.43 4.85
CA HIS A 83 -3.41 1.00 4.74
C HIS A 83 -2.34 0.33 3.88
N GLU A 84 -1.93 -0.86 4.32
CA GLU A 84 -1.02 -1.73 3.59
C GLU A 84 -1.74 -2.98 3.10
N TYR A 85 -1.28 -3.49 1.96
CA TYR A 85 -1.84 -4.64 1.28
C TYR A 85 -0.83 -5.78 1.36
N HIS A 86 -1.12 -6.77 2.18
CA HIS A 86 -0.21 -7.89 2.47
C HIS A 86 -0.66 -9.17 1.78
N LEU A 87 0.25 -9.82 1.06
CA LEU A 87 0.07 -11.20 0.60
C LEU A 87 0.62 -12.15 1.66
N PRO A 88 -0.21 -12.95 2.35
CA PRO A 88 0.25 -13.86 3.39
C PRO A 88 1.26 -14.88 2.85
N SER A 89 2.43 -14.94 3.48
CA SER A 89 3.50 -15.88 3.13
C SER A 89 4.35 -16.19 4.35
N THR A 90 4.86 -17.41 4.45
CA THR A 90 5.79 -17.81 5.52
C THR A 90 7.16 -17.13 5.39
N SER A 91 7.47 -16.55 4.23
CA SER A 91 8.72 -15.83 3.96
C SER A 91 8.57 -14.31 4.02
N GLY A 92 7.41 -13.81 4.46
CA GLY A 92 7.16 -12.37 4.61
C GLY A 92 8.05 -11.74 5.69
N GLU A 93 8.47 -10.49 5.48
CA GLU A 93 9.26 -9.75 6.46
C GLU A 93 8.39 -9.05 7.51
N ASP A 94 7.15 -8.73 7.16
CA ASP A 94 6.22 -8.00 8.01
C ASP A 94 5.39 -8.95 8.88
N SER A 95 5.14 -8.52 10.11
CA SER A 95 4.23 -9.18 11.04
C SER A 95 2.94 -8.38 11.14
N ILE A 96 1.81 -9.03 10.88
CA ILE A 96 0.48 -8.41 11.00
C ILE A 96 -0.30 -9.06 12.14
N ILE A 97 -1.02 -8.24 12.91
CA ILE A 97 -2.02 -8.72 13.87
C ILE A 97 -3.36 -8.63 13.16
N TYR A 98 -3.99 -9.78 12.89
CA TYR A 98 -5.24 -9.83 12.15
C TYR A 98 -6.33 -10.57 12.93
N CYS A 99 -7.51 -9.94 13.01
CA CYS A 99 -8.71 -10.51 13.63
C CYS A 99 -9.62 -11.09 12.56
N GLU A 100 -9.62 -12.42 12.42
CA GLU A 100 -10.44 -13.13 11.42
C GLU A 100 -11.96 -12.91 11.62
N LYS A 101 -12.42 -12.72 12.86
CA LYS A 101 -13.83 -12.48 13.15
C LYS A 101 -14.33 -11.11 12.70
N CYS A 102 -13.45 -10.11 12.72
CA CYS A 102 -13.81 -8.72 12.49
C CYS A 102 -13.21 -8.14 11.19
N SER A 103 -12.43 -8.95 10.47
CA SER A 103 -11.74 -8.60 9.22
C SER A 103 -10.96 -7.28 9.32
N LYS A 104 -10.28 -7.08 10.46
CA LYS A 104 -9.45 -5.92 10.74
C LYS A 104 -8.08 -6.37 11.18
N GLY A 105 -7.05 -5.67 10.73
CA GLY A 105 -5.69 -5.90 11.20
C GLY A 105 -4.87 -4.62 11.24
N VAL A 106 -3.73 -4.72 11.92
CA VAL A 106 -2.72 -3.67 12.02
C VAL A 106 -1.36 -4.27 11.69
N THR A 107 -0.53 -3.52 10.96
CA THR A 107 0.88 -3.88 10.76
C THR A 107 1.64 -3.56 12.05
N PHE A 108 2.51 -4.48 12.48
CA PHE A 108 3.43 -4.26 13.59
C PHE A 108 4.85 -4.20 13.03
N ILE A 109 5.44 -3.01 13.05
CA ILE A 109 6.86 -2.81 12.73
C ILE A 109 7.62 -3.01 14.03
N CYS A 110 8.41 -4.09 14.14
CA CYS A 110 9.35 -4.29 15.24
C CYS A 110 10.56 -3.35 15.10
#